data_AF-B2TSB5-F1
#
_entry.id   AF-B2TSB5-F1
#
_cell.length_a   1.000
_cell.length_b   1.000
_cell.length_c   1.000
_cell.angle_alpha   90.00
_cell.angle_beta   90.00
_cell.angle_gamma   90.00
#
_symmetry.space_group_name_H-M   'P 1'
#
loop_
_entity.id
_entity.type
_entity.pdbx_description
1 polymer ?
#
loop_
_entity_poly.entity_id
_entity_poly.type
_entity_poly.pdbx_seq_one_letter_code
_entity_poly.pdbx_strand_id
1 'polypeptide(L)' 'MNAKGHEVDYDEEEVEILDAEGCENECEVLIHKDTQKFIITFVSTDEDFEEMRYYEVELGVAK' A
#
# COMPACT_ATOMS: atom_id res chain seq x y z
N MET A 1 7.00 -5.35 -13.12
CA MET A 1 5.65 -5.94 -13.07
C MET A 1 5.01 -5.40 -11.83
N ASN A 2 3.82 -4.81 -11.95
CA ASN A 2 3.13 -4.24 -10.79
C ASN A 2 2.39 -5.35 -10.04
N ALA A 3 2.12 -5.10 -8.76
CA ALA A 3 1.33 -6.01 -7.95
C ALA A 3 -0.09 -6.14 -8.53
N LYS A 4 -0.67 -7.34 -8.42
CA LYS A 4 -2.09 -7.53 -8.75
C LYS A 4 -2.91 -7.05 -7.56
N GLY A 5 -3.54 -5.89 -7.72
CA GLY A 5 -4.47 -5.32 -6.75
C GLY A 5 -5.85 -5.11 -7.35
N HIS A 6 -6.81 -4.91 -6.47
CA HIS A 6 -8.15 -4.45 -6.80
C HIS A 6 -8.29 -3.03 -6.30
N GLU A 7 -8.67 -2.10 -7.18
CA GLU A 7 -9.12 -0.79 -6.75
C GLU A 7 -10.33 -0.97 -5.85
N VAL A 8 -10.32 -0.25 -4.73
CA VAL A 8 -11.36 -0.32 -3.74
C VAL A 8 -12.39 0.76 -4.06
N ASP A 9 -13.65 0.35 -4.20
CA ASP A 9 -14.77 1.22 -4.55
C ASP A 9 -15.90 0.92 -3.56
N TYR A 10 -15.76 1.44 -2.33
CA TYR A 10 -16.73 1.23 -1.26
C TYR A 10 -18.01 2.00 -1.56
N ASP A 11 -19.16 1.37 -1.37
CA ASP A 11 -20.43 2.08 -1.34
C ASP A 11 -20.69 2.78 0.01
N GLU A 12 -21.77 3.56 0.09
CA GLU A 12 -22.11 4.33 1.30
C GLU A 12 -22.31 3.44 2.54
N GLU A 13 -22.82 2.21 2.39
CA GLU A 13 -23.04 1.29 3.51
C GLU A 13 -21.72 0.65 3.97
N GLU A 14 -20.85 0.29 3.01
CA GLU A 14 -19.53 -0.25 3.29
C GLU A 14 -18.62 0.76 4.00
N VAL A 15 -18.66 2.04 3.61
CA VAL A 15 -17.91 3.12 4.28
C VAL A 15 -18.28 3.24 5.75
N GLU A 16 -19.58 3.20 6.09
CA GLU A 16 -20.04 3.30 7.48
C GLU A 16 -19.63 2.06 8.31
N ILE A 17 -19.75 0.86 7.74
CA ILE A 17 -19.40 -0.39 8.42
C ILE A 17 -17.90 -0.49 8.70
N LEU A 18 -17.07 -0.03 7.77
CA LEU A 18 -15.63 -0.15 7.82
C LEU A 18 -14.94 1.05 8.46
N ASP A 19 -15.69 2.12 8.78
CA ASP A 19 -15.14 3.40 9.27
C ASP A 19 -14.12 3.98 8.29
N ALA A 20 -14.42 3.86 6.98
CA ALA A 20 -13.51 4.19 5.88
C ALA A 20 -13.76 5.61 5.34
N GLU A 21 -13.91 6.60 6.23
CA GLU A 21 -14.19 7.99 5.84
C GLU A 21 -13.03 8.59 5.01
N GLY A 22 -13.37 9.22 3.87
CA GLY A 22 -12.40 9.91 3.00
C GLY A 22 -11.74 9.01 1.94
N CYS A 23 -12.13 7.74 1.85
CA CYS A 23 -11.58 6.74 0.93
C CYS A 23 -11.63 7.18 -0.55
N GLU A 24 -12.57 8.03 -0.93
CA GLU A 24 -12.70 8.56 -2.29
C GLU A 24 -11.50 9.40 -2.76
N ASN A 25 -10.64 9.84 -1.83
CA ASN A 25 -9.44 10.62 -2.13
C ASN A 25 -8.14 9.84 -1.87
N GLU A 26 -8.20 8.64 -1.29
CA GLU A 26 -7.03 7.91 -0.80
C GLU A 26 -6.44 6.93 -1.81
N CYS A 27 -7.14 6.68 -2.93
CA CYS A 27 -6.72 5.75 -3.99
C CYS A 27 -6.34 4.35 -3.44
N GLU A 28 -7.16 3.82 -2.53
CA GLU A 28 -6.89 2.56 -1.86
C GLU A 28 -6.89 1.38 -2.86
N VAL A 29 -5.96 0.44 -2.64
CA VAL A 29 -5.85 -0.80 -3.43
C VAL A 29 -5.72 -2.00 -2.51
N LEU A 30 -6.59 -2.99 -2.68
CA LEU A 30 -6.57 -4.24 -1.94
C LEU A 30 -5.66 -5.27 -2.62
N ILE A 31 -4.70 -5.80 -1.85
CA ILE A 31 -3.81 -6.88 -2.27
C ILE A 31 -4.20 -8.17 -1.52
N HIS A 32 -4.55 -9.23 -2.24
CA HIS A 32 -4.89 -10.51 -1.60
C HIS A 32 -3.63 -11.19 -1.04
N LYS A 33 -3.62 -11.45 0.28
CA LYS A 33 -2.46 -11.91 1.05
C LYS A 33 -1.75 -13.15 0.50
N ASP A 34 -2.51 -14.08 -0.10
CA ASP A 34 -1.98 -15.38 -0.55
C ASP A 34 -1.58 -15.40 -2.02
N THR A 35 -1.95 -14.39 -2.81
CA THR A 35 -1.72 -14.36 -4.27
C THR A 35 -0.53 -13.48 -4.66
N GLN A 36 -0.13 -12.56 -3.78
CA GLN A 36 0.94 -11.61 -4.06
C GLN A 36 2.00 -11.67 -2.97
N LYS A 37 3.23 -11.97 -3.37
CA LYS A 37 4.41 -11.84 -2.51
C LYS A 37 5.28 -10.69 -3.02
N PHE A 38 5.99 -10.08 -2.09
CA PHE A 38 6.90 -8.97 -2.39
C PHE A 38 8.33 -9.34 -1.99
N ILE A 39 9.28 -8.77 -2.70
CA ILE A 39 10.70 -8.76 -2.32
C ILE A 39 11.11 -7.33 -2.05
N ILE A 40 11.87 -7.11 -0.99
CA ILE A 40 12.48 -5.80 -0.74
C ILE A 40 13.59 -5.60 -1.76
N THR A 41 13.51 -4.51 -2.53
CA THR A 41 14.51 -4.16 -3.54
C THR A 41 15.44 -3.06 -3.07
N PHE A 42 14.97 -2.23 -2.14
CA PHE A 42 15.73 -1.14 -1.55
C PHE A 42 15.20 -0.82 -0.15
N VAL A 43 16.11 -0.39 0.73
CA VAL A 43 15.81 0.22 2.03
C VAL A 43 16.66 1.46 2.13
N SER A 44 16.05 2.59 2.50
CA SER A 44 16.76 3.85 2.68
C SER A 44 17.78 3.76 3.82
N THR A 45 18.75 4.67 3.78
CA THR A 45 19.84 4.73 4.76
C THR A 45 19.44 5.52 6.01
N ASP A 46 20.27 5.44 7.05
CA ASP A 46 20.12 6.26 8.25
C ASP A 46 20.30 7.77 7.94
N GLU A 47 21.09 8.12 6.91
CA GLU A 47 21.24 9.51 6.45
C GLU A 47 19.92 10.04 5.89
N ASP A 48 19.23 9.23 5.07
CA ASP A 48 17.90 9.56 4.55
C ASP A 48 16.88 9.74 5.69
N PHE A 49 16.96 8.91 6.74
CA PHE A 49 16.10 9.05 7.92
C PHE A 49 16.32 10.37 8.67
N GLU A 50 17.55 10.87 8.77
CA GLU A 50 17.80 12.15 9.45
C GLU A 50 17.18 13.34 8.70
N GLU A 51 17.07 13.25 7.38
CA GLU A 51 16.42 14.27 6.53
C GLU A 51 14.89 14.09 6.48
N MET A 52 14.42 12.88 6.17
CA MET A 52 13.02 12.59 5.86
C MET A 52 12.19 12.21 7.09
N ARG A 53 12.84 11.71 8.15
CA ARG A 53 12.23 11.20 9.39
C ARG A 53 11.38 9.94 9.22
N TYR A 54 11.59 9.20 8.13
CA TYR A 54 11.07 7.86 7.91
C TYR A 54 12.05 7.04 7.08
N TYR A 55 11.92 5.71 7.11
CA TYR A 55 12.64 4.83 6.20
C TYR A 55 11.77 4.52 4.99
N GLU A 56 12.27 4.81 3.80
CA GLU A 56 11.65 4.39 2.56
C GLU A 56 12.04 2.95 2.25
N VAL A 57 11.06 2.14 1.84
CA VAL A 57 11.27 0.76 1.43
C VAL A 57 10.62 0.57 0.08
N GLU A 58 11.41 0.21 -0.93
CA GLU A 58 10.88 -0.16 -2.23
C GLU A 58 10.65 -1.67 -2.31
N LEU A 59 9.52 -2.05 -2.90
CA LEU A 59 9.09 -3.42 -3.05
C LEU A 59 8.95 -3.80 -4.52
N GLY A 60 9.51 -4.95 -4.88
CA GLY A 60 9.26 -5.63 -6.16
C GLY A 60 8.28 -6.79 -6.00
N VAL A 61 7.54 -7.10 -7.07
CA VAL A 61 6.73 -8.33 -7.13
C VAL A 61 7.64 -9.56 -7.20
N ALA A 62 7.45 -10.49 -6.26
CA ALA A 62 8.10 -11.80 -6.29
C ALA A 62 7.53 -12.65 -7.44
N LYS A 63 8.38 -13.40 -8.13
CA LYS A 63 7.99 -14.31 -9.22
C LYS A 63 7.52 -15.67 -8.71
#